data_AF-A0A2C9L859-F1
#
_entry.id   AF-A0A2C9L859-F1
#
_cell.length_a   1.000
_cell.length_b   1.000
_cell.length_c   1.000
_cell.angle_alpha   90.00
_cell.angle_beta   90.00
_cell.angle_gamma   90.00
#
_symmetry.space_group_name_H-M   'P 1'
#
loop_
_entity.id
_entity.type
_entity.pdbx_description
1 polymer ?
#
loop_
_entity_poly.entity_id
_entity_poly.type
_entity_poly.pdbx_seq_one_letter_code
_entity_poly.pdbx_strand_id
1 'polypeptide(L)'
;MKHFDVKVITIEPSLYKTGLSAHFILQNDVFWSIAEPAVRRDYGGKFFSDTQLSRNRLLNRARKNIDEVIDCCVHSVTAAYPSKRYVRPRHLQIFNDFFNEMFLDFQDLILYYITGIYTKPDMMCHQNQNIEHHMLGRRRSYAT
;
A
#
# COMPACT_ATOMS: atom_id res chain seq x y z
N MET A 1 -18.37 9.25 15.90
CA MET A 1 -19.55 8.55 15.34
C MET A 1 -20.41 7.87 16.40
N LYS A 2 -19.86 7.38 17.52
CA LYS A 2 -20.64 6.86 18.66
C LYS A 2 -21.73 7.83 19.17
N HIS A 3 -21.43 9.13 19.20
CA HIS A 3 -22.41 10.17 19.56
C HIS A 3 -23.60 10.28 18.61
N PHE A 4 -23.42 9.86 17.35
CA PHE A 4 -24.46 9.89 16.31
C PHE A 4 -25.08 8.51 16.07
N ASP A 5 -24.68 7.50 16.86
CA ASP A 5 -25.04 6.09 16.67
C ASP A 5 -24.82 5.56 15.25
N VAL A 6 -23.85 6.13 14.53
CA VAL A 6 -23.47 5.68 13.19
C VAL A 6 -22.24 4.78 13.29
N LYS A 7 -22.28 3.64 12.62
CA LYS A 7 -21.11 2.75 12.47
C LYS A 7 -20.36 3.12 11.19
N VAL A 8 -19.05 3.33 11.29
CA VAL A 8 -18.16 3.55 10.14
C VAL A 8 -17.26 2.35 10.01
N ILE A 9 -17.16 1.84 8.79
CA ILE A 9 -16.39 0.64 8.47
C ILE A 9 -15.42 0.99 7.34
N THR A 10 -14.17 0.59 7.52
CA THR A 10 -13.13 0.70 6.50
C THR A 10 -12.95 -0.64 5.80
N ILE A 11 -13.05 -0.65 4.48
CA ILE A 11 -12.75 -1.81 3.66
C ILE A 11 -11.44 -1.54 2.93
N GLU A 12 -10.46 -2.38 3.18
CA GLU A 12 -9.12 -2.28 2.61
C GLU A 12 -8.90 -3.42 1.60
N PRO A 13 -9.16 -3.16 0.32
CA PRO A 13 -8.85 -4.13 -0.72
C PRO A 13 -7.32 -4.18 -0.94
N SER A 14 -6.81 -5.39 -1.15
CA SER A 14 -5.47 -5.60 -1.71
C SER A 14 -5.41 -5.16 -3.18
N LEU A 15 -4.35 -5.51 -3.90
CA LEU A 15 -4.26 -5.22 -5.32
C LEU A 15 -5.19 -6.09 -6.18
N TYR A 16 -6.24 -5.48 -6.72
CA TYR A 16 -7.14 -6.08 -7.72
C TYR A 16 -6.93 -5.45 -9.10
N LYS A 17 -7.12 -6.26 -10.12
CA LYS A 17 -7.08 -5.85 -11.52
C LYS A 17 -8.38 -5.16 -11.87
N THR A 18 -8.35 -3.83 -11.80
CA THR A 18 -9.46 -2.94 -12.17
C THR A 18 -9.02 -1.98 -13.28
N GLY A 19 -9.96 -1.24 -13.86
CA GLY A 19 -9.64 -0.16 -14.81
C GLY A 19 -8.68 0.89 -14.22
N LEU A 20 -8.79 1.16 -12.92
CA LEU A 20 -7.88 2.06 -12.18
C LEU A 20 -6.44 1.52 -12.15
N SER A 21 -6.28 0.22 -11.89
CA SER A 21 -4.96 -0.43 -11.87
C SER A 21 -4.28 -0.42 -13.24
N ALA A 22 -5.04 -0.47 -14.33
CA ALA A 22 -4.53 -0.38 -15.69
C ALA A 22 -4.12 1.06 -16.04
N HIS A 23 -4.92 2.06 -15.63
CA HIS A 23 -4.61 3.47 -15.86
C HIS A 23 -3.35 3.92 -15.10
N PHE A 24 -3.13 3.38 -13.90
CA PHE A 24 -1.94 3.64 -13.09
C PHE A 24 -0.62 3.27 -13.81
N ILE A 25 -0.65 2.30 -14.74
CA ILE A 25 0.53 1.95 -15.55
C ILE A 25 0.90 3.11 -16.48
N LEU A 26 -0.09 3.60 -17.22
CA LEU A 26 0.07 4.58 -18.30
C LEU A 26 0.48 5.95 -17.77
N GLN A 27 -0.01 6.33 -16.59
CA GLN A 27 0.28 7.65 -16.02
C GLN A 27 1.73 7.81 -15.56
N ASN A 28 2.43 6.74 -15.20
CA ASN A 28 3.78 6.87 -14.63
C ASN A 28 4.81 7.34 -15.66
N ASP A 29 4.69 6.91 -16.92
CA ASP A 29 5.57 7.37 -17.99
C ASP A 29 5.34 8.86 -18.26
N VAL A 30 4.08 9.30 -18.18
CA VAL A 30 3.72 10.71 -18.28
C VAL A 30 4.33 11.50 -17.12
N PHE A 31 4.14 11.05 -15.88
CA PHE A 31 4.71 11.70 -14.70
C PHE A 31 6.23 11.78 -14.73
N TRP A 32 6.90 10.72 -15.21
CA TRP A 32 8.34 10.73 -15.38
C TRP A 32 8.78 11.73 -16.46
N SER A 33 8.04 11.84 -17.57
CA SER A 33 8.37 12.77 -18.65
C SER A 33 8.28 14.24 -18.24
N ILE A 34 7.31 14.59 -17.38
CA ILE A 34 7.10 15.95 -16.89
C ILE A 34 7.89 16.27 -15.61
N ALA A 35 8.54 15.28 -15.01
CA ALA A 35 9.31 15.47 -13.80
C ALA A 35 10.50 16.42 -14.04
N GLU A 36 10.75 17.28 -13.05
CA GLU A 36 11.86 18.22 -13.10
C GLU A 36 13.20 17.49 -13.31
N PRO A 37 14.14 18.04 -14.10
CA PRO A 37 15.43 17.39 -14.33
C PRO A 37 16.22 17.06 -13.05
N ALA A 38 16.05 17.83 -11.98
CA ALA A 38 16.63 17.54 -10.66
C ALA A 38 16.08 16.23 -10.09
N VAL A 39 14.75 16.09 -10.03
CA VAL A 39 14.06 14.88 -9.56
C VAL A 39 14.48 13.65 -10.38
N ARG A 40 14.52 13.76 -11.71
CA ARG A 40 14.94 12.65 -12.57
C ARG A 40 16.40 12.23 -12.33
N ARG A 41 17.26 13.18 -11.96
CA ARG A 41 18.67 12.93 -11.62
C ARG A 41 18.81 12.26 -10.26
N ASP A 42 18.05 12.73 -9.26
CA ASP A 42 18.10 12.23 -7.89
C ASP A 42 17.61 10.79 -7.80
N TYR A 43 16.45 10.50 -8.40
CA TYR A 43 15.93 9.14 -8.47
C TYR A 43 16.72 8.28 -9.48
N GLY A 44 17.06 8.85 -10.63
CA GLY A 44 17.83 8.19 -11.69
C GLY A 44 16.99 7.25 -12.58
N GLY A 45 17.43 7.09 -13.83
CA GLY A 45 16.74 6.25 -14.82
C GLY A 45 16.67 4.76 -14.43
N LYS A 46 17.67 4.26 -13.70
CA LYS A 46 17.67 2.87 -13.20
C LYS A 46 16.53 2.63 -12.20
N PHE A 47 16.35 3.54 -11.24
CA PHE A 47 15.26 3.43 -10.27
C PHE A 47 13.90 3.43 -10.97
N PHE A 48 13.71 4.33 -11.95
CA PHE A 48 12.48 4.37 -12.72
C PHE A 48 12.22 3.05 -13.47
N SER A 49 13.21 2.54 -14.20
CA SER A 49 13.11 1.26 -14.92
C SER A 49 12.81 0.08 -13.99
N ASP A 50 13.53 -0.02 -12.87
CA ASP A 50 13.34 -1.09 -11.88
C ASP A 50 11.92 -0.99 -11.30
N THR A 51 11.47 0.21 -10.93
CA THR A 51 10.12 0.44 -10.40
C THR A 51 9.03 0.07 -11.40
N GLN A 52 9.20 0.42 -12.68
CA GLN A 52 8.27 0.04 -13.75
C GLN A 52 8.14 -1.49 -13.86
N LEU A 53 9.27 -2.19 -13.80
CA LEU A 53 9.34 -3.64 -13.90
C LEU A 53 8.72 -4.33 -12.68
N SER A 54 9.03 -3.86 -11.48
CA SER A 54 8.45 -4.32 -10.21
C SER A 54 6.94 -4.12 -10.16
N ARG A 55 6.48 -2.95 -10.61
CA ARG A 55 5.05 -2.65 -10.72
C ARG A 55 4.36 -3.58 -11.71
N ASN A 56 4.93 -3.80 -12.90
CA ASN A 56 4.36 -4.72 -13.89
C ASN A 56 4.25 -6.15 -13.32
N ARG A 57 5.26 -6.62 -12.58
CA ARG A 57 5.19 -7.91 -11.85
C ARG A 57 4.05 -7.91 -10.83
N LEU A 58 3.89 -6.84 -10.07
CA LEU A 58 2.85 -6.72 -9.05
C LEU A 58 1.44 -6.71 -9.69
N LEU A 59 1.24 -5.96 -10.77
CA LEU A 59 -0.03 -5.90 -11.51
C LEU A 59 -0.36 -7.21 -12.24
N ASN A 60 0.64 -7.95 -12.72
CA ASN A 60 0.43 -9.29 -13.26
C ASN A 60 -0.01 -10.29 -12.18
N ARG A 61 0.36 -10.05 -10.92
CA ARG A 61 -0.09 -10.82 -9.74
C ARG A 61 -1.39 -10.29 -9.14
N ALA A 62 -1.93 -9.17 -9.64
CA ALA A 62 -3.16 -8.60 -9.15
C ALA A 62 -4.34 -9.56 -9.35
N ARG A 63 -5.24 -9.58 -8.36
CA ARG A 63 -6.39 -10.48 -8.39
C ARG A 63 -7.45 -10.00 -9.38
N LYS A 64 -8.02 -10.92 -10.15
CA LYS A 64 -9.10 -10.61 -11.11
C LYS A 64 -10.49 -10.66 -10.48
N ASN A 65 -10.65 -11.41 -9.39
CA ASN A 65 -11.95 -11.63 -8.77
C ASN A 65 -12.32 -10.45 -7.86
N ILE A 66 -13.01 -9.45 -8.42
CA ILE A 66 -13.45 -8.24 -7.71
C ILE A 66 -14.60 -8.57 -6.73
N ASP A 67 -15.33 -9.66 -6.98
CA ASP A 67 -16.47 -10.08 -6.16
C ASP A 67 -16.05 -10.30 -4.70
N GLU A 68 -14.80 -10.68 -4.44
CA GLU A 68 -14.25 -10.80 -3.08
C GLU A 68 -14.33 -9.51 -2.25
N VAL A 69 -14.28 -8.34 -2.91
CA VAL A 69 -14.43 -7.02 -2.29
C VAL A 69 -15.91 -6.69 -2.14
N ILE A 70 -16.73 -7.00 -3.15
CA ILE A 70 -18.17 -6.75 -3.13
C ILE A 70 -18.84 -7.56 -2.02
N ASP A 71 -18.53 -8.85 -1.92
CA ASP A 71 -18.99 -9.74 -0.85
C ASP A 71 -18.60 -9.19 0.53
N CYS A 72 -17.41 -8.59 0.62
CA CYS A 72 -16.95 -7.98 1.86
C CYS A 72 -17.73 -6.70 2.20
N CYS A 73 -18.10 -5.90 1.20
CA CYS A 73 -19.00 -4.76 1.38
C CYS A 73 -20.38 -5.23 1.86
N VAL A 74 -20.95 -6.26 1.21
CA VAL A 74 -22.25 -6.81 1.59
C VAL A 74 -22.20 -7.35 3.02
N HIS A 75 -21.17 -8.14 3.35
CA HIS A 75 -21.00 -8.69 4.69
C HIS A 75 -20.81 -7.61 5.75
N SER A 76 -20.06 -6.54 5.45
CA SER A 76 -19.79 -5.50 6.44
C SER A 76 -21.05 -4.70 6.81
N VAL A 77 -21.98 -4.52 5.86
CA VAL A 77 -23.24 -3.81 6.13
C VAL A 77 -24.32 -4.72 6.73
N THR A 78 -24.27 -6.04 6.48
CA THR A 78 -25.27 -6.99 7.01
C THR A 78 -24.88 -7.67 8.31
N ALA A 79 -23.62 -7.60 8.74
CA ALA A 79 -23.16 -8.22 9.96
C ALA A 79 -23.84 -7.61 11.21
N ALA A 80 -24.30 -8.47 12.12
CA ALA A 80 -24.85 -8.04 13.41
C ALA A 80 -23.81 -7.26 14.24
N TYR A 81 -22.55 -7.71 14.18
CA TYR A 81 -21.40 -7.11 14.86
C TYR A 81 -20.28 -6.85 13.85
N PRO A 82 -20.37 -5.75 13.06
CA PRO A 82 -19.39 -5.48 12.03
C PRO A 82 -18.04 -5.06 12.64
N SER A 83 -16.95 -5.55 12.05
CA SER A 83 -15.61 -5.04 12.36
C SER A 83 -15.45 -3.61 11.85
N LYS A 84 -14.61 -2.82 12.51
CA LYS A 84 -14.23 -1.48 12.03
C LYS A 84 -13.37 -1.54 10.76
N ARG A 85 -12.66 -2.64 10.55
CA ARG A 85 -11.76 -2.85 9.42
C ARG A 85 -11.93 -4.25 8.84
N TYR A 86 -12.09 -4.31 7.53
CA TYR A 86 -12.08 -5.54 6.77
C TYR A 86 -10.99 -5.48 5.71
N VAL A 87 -10.08 -6.46 5.71
CA VAL A 87 -9.02 -6.58 4.72
C VAL A 87 -9.34 -7.75 3.80
N ARG A 88 -9.27 -7.54 2.48
CA ARG A 88 -9.52 -8.62 1.50
C ARG A 88 -8.40 -8.73 0.48
N PRO A 89 -7.94 -9.95 0.21
CA PRO A 89 -8.42 -11.25 0.71
C PRO A 89 -7.88 -11.63 2.10
N ARG A 90 -8.56 -12.56 2.79
CA ARG A 90 -8.25 -12.93 4.18
C ARG A 90 -6.82 -13.46 4.40
N HIS A 91 -6.25 -14.20 3.46
CA HIS A 91 -4.85 -14.66 3.62
C HIS A 91 -3.84 -13.51 3.51
N LEU A 92 -4.15 -12.44 2.77
CA LEU A 92 -3.32 -11.23 2.75
C LEU A 92 -3.45 -10.46 4.07
N GLN A 93 -4.63 -10.49 4.71
CA GLN A 93 -4.78 -9.99 6.06
C GLN A 93 -3.86 -10.76 7.03
N ILE A 94 -3.94 -12.09 7.02
CA ILE A 94 -3.10 -12.95 7.87
C ILE A 94 -1.61 -12.71 7.59
N PHE A 95 -1.23 -12.61 6.31
CA PHE A 95 0.15 -12.29 5.93
C PHE A 95 0.57 -10.91 6.44
N ASN A 96 -0.27 -9.89 6.31
CA ASN A 96 0.05 -8.54 6.79
C ASN A 96 0.17 -8.49 8.31
N ASP A 97 -0.75 -9.15 9.02
CA ASP A 97 -0.73 -9.23 10.48
C ASP A 97 0.56 -9.93 10.94
N PHE A 98 0.93 -11.04 10.28
CA PHE A 98 2.21 -11.71 10.53
C PHE A 98 3.41 -10.82 10.20
N PHE A 99 3.42 -10.19 9.02
CA PHE A 99 4.52 -9.37 8.52
C PHE A 99 4.80 -8.17 9.44
N ASN A 100 3.76 -7.55 9.99
CA ASN A 100 3.89 -6.40 10.89
C ASN A 100 4.52 -6.76 12.24
N GLU A 101 4.40 -8.00 12.69
CA GLU A 101 5.01 -8.50 13.93
C GLU A 101 6.47 -8.96 13.74
N MET A 102 6.97 -9.02 12.50
CA MET A 102 8.36 -9.37 12.21
C MET A 102 9.33 -8.22 12.47
N PHE A 103 10.60 -8.53 12.76
CA PHE A 103 11.67 -7.52 12.83
C PHE A 103 11.87 -6.78 11.50
N LEU A 104 12.22 -5.49 11.58
CA LEU A 104 12.36 -4.60 10.41
C LEU A 104 13.34 -5.12 9.36
N ASP A 105 14.50 -5.65 9.77
CA ASP A 105 15.50 -6.17 8.83
C ASP A 105 14.96 -7.33 7.97
N PHE A 106 14.09 -8.16 8.56
CA PHE A 106 13.44 -9.23 7.83
C PHE A 106 12.30 -8.72 6.94
N GLN A 107 11.57 -7.70 7.40
CA GLN A 107 10.56 -7.03 6.57
C GLN A 107 11.20 -6.46 5.30
N ASP A 108 12.34 -5.79 5.44
CA ASP A 108 13.08 -5.19 4.32
C ASP A 108 13.64 -6.26 3.37
N LEU A 109 14.17 -7.37 3.90
CA LEU A 109 14.64 -8.49 3.08
C LEU A 109 13.50 -9.12 2.26
N ILE A 110 12.34 -9.34 2.88
CA ILE A 110 11.16 -9.90 2.21
C ILE A 110 10.65 -8.91 1.16
N LEU A 111 10.57 -7.63 1.48
CA LEU A 111 10.12 -6.60 0.54
C LEU A 111 11.07 -6.48 -0.65
N TYR A 112 12.38 -6.57 -0.43
CA TYR A 112 13.39 -6.63 -1.49
C TYR A 112 13.15 -7.84 -2.40
N TYR A 113 12.88 -9.02 -1.86
CA TYR A 113 12.61 -10.21 -2.67
C TYR A 113 11.30 -10.10 -3.48
N ILE A 114 10.25 -9.53 -2.87
CA ILE A 114 8.93 -9.36 -3.51
C ILE A 114 8.98 -8.32 -4.62
N THR A 115 9.59 -7.16 -4.35
CA THR A 115 9.58 -6.00 -5.23
C THR A 115 10.76 -6.00 -6.17
N GLY A 116 11.93 -6.51 -5.78
CA GLY A 116 13.16 -6.41 -6.55
C GLY A 116 13.73 -4.98 -6.63
N ILE A 117 13.22 -4.05 -5.81
CA ILE A 117 13.72 -2.68 -5.72
C ILE A 117 14.65 -2.61 -4.51
N TYR A 118 15.89 -2.18 -4.73
CA TYR A 118 16.80 -1.83 -3.64
C TYR A 118 16.49 -0.39 -3.20
N THR A 119 15.83 -0.20 -2.06
CA THR A 119 15.80 1.12 -1.42
C THR A 119 17.22 1.43 -0.96
N LYS A 120 17.88 2.41 -1.60
CA LYS A 120 19.17 2.89 -1.10
C LYS A 120 19.00 3.32 0.37
N PRO A 121 19.81 2.82 1.31
CA PRO A 121 19.69 3.16 2.73
C PRO A 121 19.79 4.67 2.99
N ASP A 122 20.49 5.42 2.13
CA ASP A 122 20.67 6.87 2.24
C ASP A 122 19.35 7.67 2.10
N MET A 123 18.30 7.13 1.48
CA MET A 123 17.00 7.81 1.39
C MET A 123 16.19 7.73 2.71
N MET A 124 16.48 6.74 3.56
CA MET A 124 15.78 6.58 4.85
C MET A 124 16.26 7.60 5.88
N CYS A 125 17.50 8.08 5.79
CA CYS A 125 18.06 9.04 6.74
C CYS A 125 17.41 10.43 6.60
N HIS A 126 17.20 10.90 5.36
CA HIS A 126 16.52 12.17 5.10
C HIS A 126 15.01 12.10 5.35
N GLN A 127 14.40 10.93 5.14
CA GLN A 127 12.99 10.76 5.42
C GLN A 127 12.72 10.57 6.92
N ASN A 128 13.62 9.98 7.70
CA ASN A 128 13.48 9.92 9.16
C ASN A 128 13.51 11.30 9.81
N GLN A 129 14.34 12.23 9.33
CA GLN A 129 14.33 13.61 9.85
C GLN A 129 13.00 14.32 9.57
N ASN A 130 12.43 14.16 8.37
CA ASN A 130 11.12 14.74 8.04
C ASN A 130 9.94 13.99 8.70
N ILE A 131 10.07 12.68 8.90
CA ILE A 131 9.07 11.84 9.55
C ILE A 131 9.06 12.11 11.06
N GLU A 132 10.18 12.30 11.75
CA GLU A 132 10.18 12.69 13.17
C GLU A 132 9.45 14.01 13.40
N HIS A 133 9.66 15.00 12.53
CA HIS A 133 8.93 16.28 12.58
C HIS A 133 7.42 16.13 12.27
N HIS A 134 7.01 15.12 11.49
CA HIS A 134 5.60 14.88 11.15
C HIS A 134 4.90 13.85 12.08
N MET A 135 5.66 12.97 12.75
CA MET A 135 5.20 11.92 13.66
C MET A 135 4.91 12.45 15.06
N LEU A 136 5.48 13.60 15.44
CA LEU A 136 5.04 14.35 16.63
C LEU A 136 3.55 14.78 16.53
N GLY A 137 2.95 14.73 15.33
CA GLY A 137 1.53 15.05 15.09
C GLY A 137 0.61 13.86 14.75
N ARG A 138 1.11 12.63 14.62
CA ARG A 138 0.27 11.45 14.33
C ARG A 138 0.53 10.32 15.31
N ARG A 139 0.03 10.50 16.53
CA ARG A 139 -0.24 9.35 17.42
C ARG A 139 -1.15 8.37 16.67
N ARG A 140 -0.69 7.13 16.55
CA ARG A 140 -1.49 5.96 16.15
C ARG A 140 -2.71 5.88 17.05
N SER A 141 -3.89 6.22 16.54
CA SER A 141 -5.16 5.91 17.18
C SER A 141 -5.47 4.43 16.95
N TYR A 142 -4.92 3.56 17.81
CA TYR A 142 -5.62 2.31 18.11
C TYR A 142 -6.88 2.70 18.88
N ALA A 143 -8.00 2.84 18.16
CA ALA A 143 -9.30 3.10 18.76
C ALA A 143 -10.03 1.76 18.90
N THR A 144 -9.98 1.24 20.13
CA THR A 144 -10.93 0.29 20.73
C THR A 144 -12.36 0.52 20.27
#